data_AF-A0A7M3ZPE6-F1
#
_entry.id   AF-A0A7M3ZPE6-F1
#
_cell.length_a   1.000
_cell.length_b   1.000
_cell.length_c   1.000
_cell.angle_alpha   90.00
_cell.angle_beta   90.00
_cell.angle_gamma   90.00
#
_symmetry.space_group_name_H-M   'P 1'
#
loop_
_entity.id
_entity.type
_entity.pdbx_description
1 polymer ?
#
loop_
_entity_poly.entity_id
_entity_poly.type
_entity_poly.pdbx_seq_one_letter_code
_entity_poly.pdbx_strand_id
1 'polypeptide(L)'
;MRVGRIAVQVNLWASLGYGALLLFAPDVFCDLIDAEAINTAWLRTIGAALIGTNVVGSALWLRSPNVDMGKVLFTTAALEGAAMATSLMADEFTAQNIWMIQASVVLAAVVAAGLYPTAHPNMYETT
;
A
#
# COMPACT_ATOMS: atom_id res chain seq x y z
N MET A 1 -4.53 27.73 4.24
CA MET A 1 -3.56 26.73 4.73
C MET A 1 -4.04 25.90 5.93
N ARG A 2 -4.69 26.48 6.96
CA ARG A 2 -5.10 25.73 8.17
C ARG A 2 -6.09 24.58 7.91
N VAL A 3 -7.09 24.79 7.04
CA VAL A 3 -8.08 23.76 6.68
C VAL A 3 -7.45 22.59 5.91
N GLY A 4 -6.58 22.87 4.93
CA GLY A 4 -5.89 21.82 4.17
C GLY A 4 -5.02 20.92 5.08
N ARG A 5 -4.32 21.50 6.06
CA ARG A 5 -3.53 20.73 7.02
C ARG A 5 -4.38 19.79 7.87
N ILE A 6 -5.54 20.26 8.33
CA ILE A 6 -6.49 19.44 9.10
C ILE A 6 -7.02 18.30 8.23
N ALA A 7 -7.45 18.59 7.00
CA ALA A 7 -7.96 17.58 6.08
C ALA A 7 -6.92 16.47 5.81
N VAL A 8 -5.66 16.84 5.59
CA VAL A 8 -4.58 15.87 5.36
C VAL A 8 -4.24 15.08 6.63
N GLN A 9 -4.33 15.68 7.82
CA GLN A 9 -4.19 14.93 9.08
C GLN A 9 -5.30 13.91 9.28
N VAL A 10 -6.55 14.27 8.98
CA VAL A 10 -7.69 13.33 9.04
C VAL A 10 -7.47 12.18 8.06
N ASN A 11 -7.10 12.48 6.80
CA ASN A 11 -6.80 11.47 5.81
C ASN A 11 -5.67 10.51 6.26
N LEU A 12 -4.60 11.05 6.84
CA LEU A 12 -3.48 10.28 7.36
C LEU A 12 -3.94 9.28 8.42
N TRP A 13 -4.64 9.75 9.46
CA TRP A 13 -5.02 8.90 10.58
C TRP A 13 -6.11 7.90 10.20
N ALA A 14 -7.11 8.30 9.40
CA ALA A 14 -8.14 7.40 8.90
C ALA A 14 -7.55 6.31 8.01
N SER A 15 -6.67 6.69 7.06
CA SER A 15 -6.02 5.72 6.17
C SER A 15 -5.04 4.82 6.90
N LEU A 16 -4.37 5.32 7.95
CA LEU A 16 -3.50 4.49 8.78
C LEU A 16 -4.30 3.43 9.54
N GLY A 17 -5.38 3.83 10.22
CA GLY A 17 -6.20 2.89 10.98
C GLY A 17 -6.86 1.85 10.07
N TYR A 18 -7.53 2.32 9.01
CA TYR A 18 -8.22 1.44 8.08
C TYR A 18 -7.26 0.58 7.26
N GLY A 19 -6.18 1.19 6.73
CA GLY A 19 -5.15 0.47 5.98
C GLY A 19 -4.44 -0.58 6.82
N ALA A 20 -4.13 -0.30 8.09
CA ALA A 20 -3.53 -1.29 8.99
C ALA A 20 -4.49 -2.44 9.32
N LEU A 21 -5.77 -2.14 9.56
CA LEU A 21 -6.79 -3.17 9.77
C LEU A 21 -6.86 -4.12 8.57
N LEU A 22 -6.99 -3.57 7.36
CA LEU A 22 -7.07 -4.37 6.14
C LEU A 22 -5.77 -5.13 5.83
N LEU A 23 -4.60 -4.52 6.07
CA LEU A 23 -3.31 -5.14 5.79
C LEU A 23 -2.99 -6.28 6.75
N PHE A 24 -3.26 -6.12 8.04
CA PHE A 24 -2.82 -7.06 9.08
C PHE A 24 -3.92 -7.98 9.59
N ALA A 25 -5.16 -7.51 9.68
CA ALA A 25 -6.29 -8.26 10.22
C ALA A 25 -7.53 -8.19 9.30
N PRO A 26 -7.43 -8.60 8.02
CA PRO A 26 -8.55 -8.56 7.08
C PRO A 26 -9.73 -9.43 7.52
N ASP A 27 -9.48 -10.55 8.22
CA ASP A 27 -10.55 -11.42 8.74
C ASP A 27 -11.41 -10.70 9.78
N VAL A 28 -10.78 -9.93 10.68
CA VAL A 28 -11.49 -9.11 11.66
C VAL A 28 -12.36 -8.07 10.94
N PHE A 29 -11.87 -7.50 9.84
CA PHE A 29 -12.69 -6.61 9.03
C PHE A 29 -13.87 -7.32 8.39
N CYS A 30 -13.67 -8.50 7.79
CA CYS A 30 -14.75 -9.34 7.25
C CYS A 30 -15.81 -9.65 8.30
N ASP A 31 -15.41 -10.07 9.51
CA ASP A 31 -16.32 -10.36 10.62
C ASP A 31 -17.14 -9.12 11.05
N LEU A 32 -16.50 -7.96 11.11
CA LEU A 32 -17.17 -6.70 11.49
C LEU A 32 -18.28 -6.29 10.51
N ILE A 33 -18.16 -6.68 9.24
CA ILE A 33 -19.12 -6.34 8.18
C ILE A 33 -20.00 -7.51 7.76
N ASP A 34 -19.91 -8.65 8.45
CA ASP A 34 -20.63 -9.90 8.12
C ASP A 34 -20.39 -10.34 6.66
N ALA A 35 -19.11 -10.33 6.24
CA ALA A 35 -18.69 -10.73 4.88
C ALA A 35 -17.86 -12.02 4.90
N GLU A 36 -17.97 -12.79 3.81
CA GLU A 36 -17.15 -13.98 3.62
C GLU A 36 -15.66 -13.64 3.44
N ALA A 37 -14.78 -14.45 4.01
CA ALA A 37 -13.32 -14.28 3.97
C ALA A 37 -12.68 -14.69 2.62
N ILE A 38 -13.41 -14.56 1.50
CA ILE A 38 -12.94 -14.92 0.15
C ILE A 38 -11.97 -13.86 -0.41
N ASN A 39 -12.07 -12.63 0.09
CA ASN A 39 -11.34 -11.47 -0.43
C ASN A 39 -10.16 -11.03 0.45
N THR A 40 -9.74 -11.85 1.42
CA THR A 40 -8.70 -11.50 2.40
C THR A 40 -7.39 -11.06 1.74
N ALA A 41 -6.94 -11.77 0.70
CA ALA A 41 -5.76 -11.38 -0.07
C ALA A 41 -5.90 -9.99 -0.72
N TRP A 42 -7.07 -9.69 -1.28
CA TRP A 42 -7.36 -8.39 -1.88
C TRP A 42 -7.50 -7.28 -0.84
N LEU A 43 -8.02 -7.59 0.34
CA LEU A 43 -8.08 -6.63 1.44
C LEU A 43 -6.66 -6.25 1.89
N ARG A 44 -5.74 -7.22 1.98
CA ARG A 44 -4.35 -6.91 2.33
C ARG A 44 -3.69 -5.96 1.34
N THR A 45 -3.89 -6.19 0.04
CA THR A 45 -3.32 -5.30 -0.99
C THR A 45 -3.95 -3.90 -0.96
N ILE A 46 -5.26 -3.80 -0.72
CA ILE A 46 -5.93 -2.49 -0.51
C ILE A 46 -5.36 -1.79 0.74
N GLY A 47 -5.16 -2.52 1.84
CA GLY A 47 -4.56 -1.98 3.05
C GLY A 47 -3.14 -1.45 2.85
N ALA A 48 -2.32 -2.23 2.13
CA ALA A 48 -0.99 -1.82 1.69
C ALA A 48 -1.03 -0.55 0.81
N ALA A 49 -1.95 -0.49 -0.16
CA ALA A 49 -2.12 0.67 -1.02
C ALA A 49 -2.53 1.93 -0.23
N LEU A 50 -3.45 1.82 0.74
CA LEU A 50 -3.85 2.92 1.61
C LEU A 50 -2.69 3.44 2.46
N ILE A 51 -1.86 2.54 2.99
CA ILE A 51 -0.66 2.94 3.74
C ILE A 51 0.34 3.62 2.81
N GLY A 52 0.69 2.97 1.69
CA GLY A 52 1.68 3.48 0.75
C GLY A 52 1.30 4.81 0.11
N THR A 53 0.05 4.97 -0.32
CA THR A 53 -0.40 6.18 -1.01
C THR A 53 -0.81 7.26 -0.02
N ASN A 54 -1.82 6.98 0.80
CA ASN A 54 -2.46 7.99 1.63
C ASN A 54 -1.65 8.32 2.87
N VAL A 55 -1.09 7.34 3.59
CA VAL A 55 -0.33 7.62 4.81
C VAL A 55 1.01 8.27 4.47
N VAL A 56 1.80 7.66 3.58
CA VAL A 56 3.09 8.23 3.19
C VAL A 56 2.90 9.57 2.47
N GLY A 57 1.97 9.65 1.51
CA GLY A 57 1.68 10.90 0.79
C GLY A 57 1.24 12.03 1.72
N SER A 58 0.33 11.75 2.66
CA SER A 58 -0.11 12.75 3.66
C SER A 58 1.03 13.15 4.59
N ALA A 59 1.85 12.19 5.04
CA ALA A 59 2.97 12.47 5.92
C ALA A 59 4.03 13.35 5.24
N LEU A 60 4.34 13.09 3.97
CA LEU A 60 5.24 13.91 3.17
C LEU A 60 4.68 15.32 2.98
N TRP A 61 3.41 15.42 2.55
CA TRP A 61 2.75 16.71 2.34
C TRP A 61 2.71 17.58 3.62
N LEU A 62 2.46 16.96 4.78
CA LEU A 62 2.43 17.66 6.08
C LEU A 62 3.81 18.18 6.52
N ARG A 63 4.90 17.56 6.05
CA ARG A 63 6.29 18.00 6.29
C ARG A 63 6.69 19.09 5.32
N SER A 64 6.44 18.87 4.03
CA SER A 64 6.71 19.83 2.97
C SER A 64 5.66 19.64 1.87
N PRO A 65 4.92 20.70 1.49
CA PRO A 65 3.94 20.61 0.39
C PRO A 65 4.56 20.26 -0.97
N ASN A 66 5.89 20.35 -1.13
CA ASN A 66 6.59 19.74 -2.26
C ASN A 66 6.64 18.23 -2.05
N VAL A 67 5.72 17.52 -2.71
CA VAL A 67 5.52 16.09 -2.55
C VAL A 67 6.60 15.30 -3.29
N ASP A 68 7.30 14.44 -2.56
CA ASP A 68 8.23 13.44 -3.10
C ASP A 68 7.46 12.20 -3.56
N MET A 69 6.92 12.25 -4.78
CA MET A 69 6.07 11.19 -5.31
C MET A 69 6.82 9.88 -5.57
N GLY A 70 8.14 9.89 -5.74
CA GLY A 70 8.92 8.66 -5.91
C GLY A 70 8.92 7.82 -4.64
N LYS A 71 9.03 8.45 -3.46
CA LYS A 71 8.85 7.76 -2.18
C LYS A 71 7.47 7.13 -2.05
N VAL A 72 6.42 7.82 -2.48
CA VAL A 72 5.04 7.31 -2.45
C VAL A 72 4.91 6.09 -3.38
N LEU A 73 5.34 6.21 -4.63
CA LEU A 73 5.28 5.13 -5.63
C LEU A 73 6.06 3.90 -5.19
N PHE A 74 7.32 4.08 -4.78
CA PHE A 74 8.15 2.98 -4.31
C PHE A 74 7.54 2.28 -3.09
N THR A 75 7.14 3.06 -2.06
CA THR A 75 6.61 2.47 -0.82
C THR A 75 5.30 1.74 -1.08
N THR A 76 4.43 2.28 -1.93
CA THR A 76 3.16 1.64 -2.31
C THR A 76 3.43 0.31 -3.01
N ALA A 77 4.23 0.31 -4.08
CA ALA A 77 4.54 -0.90 -4.84
C ALA A 77 5.20 -1.97 -3.97
N ALA A 78 6.11 -1.58 -3.08
CA ALA A 78 6.77 -2.49 -2.16
C ALA A 78 5.79 -3.11 -1.15
N LEU A 79 4.91 -2.30 -0.56
CA LEU A 79 3.90 -2.78 0.38
C LEU A 79 2.88 -3.70 -0.30
N GLU A 80 2.40 -3.35 -1.50
CA GLU A 80 1.46 -4.19 -2.25
C GLU A 80 2.11 -5.53 -2.64
N GLY A 81 3.36 -5.50 -3.11
CA GLY A 81 4.11 -6.72 -3.39
C GLY A 81 4.31 -7.60 -2.16
N ALA A 82 4.64 -7.00 -1.01
CA ALA A 82 4.77 -7.73 0.26
C ALA A 82 3.43 -8.30 0.75
N ALA A 83 2.33 -7.55 0.59
CA ALA A 83 0.99 -8.02 0.92
C ALA A 83 0.60 -9.22 0.05
N MET A 84 0.80 -9.13 -1.27
CA MET A 84 0.55 -10.25 -2.18
C MET A 84 1.40 -11.48 -1.85
N ALA A 85 2.69 -11.29 -1.55
CA ALA A 85 3.56 -12.41 -1.16
C ALA A 85 3.09 -13.06 0.13
N THR A 86 2.69 -12.26 1.12
CA THR A 86 2.16 -12.74 2.40
C THR A 86 0.87 -13.54 2.19
N SER A 87 -0.07 -13.01 1.41
CA SER A 87 -1.33 -13.70 1.09
C SER A 87 -1.11 -14.98 0.30
N LEU A 88 -0.10 -15.02 -0.56
CA LEU A 88 0.28 -16.25 -1.27
C LEU A 88 0.83 -17.31 -0.31
N MET A 89 1.65 -16.90 0.68
CA MET A 89 2.18 -17.81 1.70
C MET A 89 1.11 -18.29 2.69
N ALA A 90 0.08 -17.48 2.92
CA ALA A 90 -1.05 -17.80 3.80
C ALA A 90 -2.21 -18.52 3.09
N ASP A 91 -2.07 -18.83 1.79
CA ASP A 91 -3.10 -19.48 0.96
C ASP A 91 -4.44 -18.71 0.92
N GLU A 92 -4.37 -17.37 0.97
CA GLU A 92 -5.54 -16.49 1.01
C GLU A 92 -6.16 -16.23 -0.36
N PHE A 93 -5.50 -16.65 -1.44
CA PHE A 93 -6.01 -16.44 -2.79
C PHE A 93 -6.93 -17.58 -3.22
N THR A 94 -8.16 -17.24 -3.55
CA THR A 94 -9.17 -18.19 -4.06
C THR A 94 -9.09 -18.46 -5.57
N ALA A 95 -7.99 -18.05 -6.23
CA ALA A 95 -7.86 -18.14 -7.68
C ALA A 95 -7.56 -19.58 -8.14
N GLN A 96 -8.27 -20.01 -9.18
CA GLN A 96 -8.05 -21.33 -9.80
C GLN A 96 -6.70 -21.44 -10.52
N ASN A 97 -6.10 -20.30 -10.90
CA ASN A 97 -4.89 -20.26 -11.71
C ASN A 97 -3.70 -19.67 -10.93
N ILE A 98 -3.20 -20.43 -9.94
CA ILE A 98 -2.23 -19.94 -8.95
C ILE A 98 -0.92 -19.41 -9.55
N TRP A 99 -0.48 -19.93 -10.71
CA TRP A 99 0.76 -19.46 -11.34
C TRP A 99 0.67 -17.99 -11.76
N MET A 100 -0.52 -17.48 -12.10
CA MET A 100 -0.70 -16.06 -12.45
C MET A 100 -0.47 -15.16 -11.23
N ILE A 101 -0.85 -15.60 -10.04
CA ILE A 101 -0.58 -14.87 -8.80
C ILE A 101 0.92 -14.87 -8.52
N GLN A 102 1.57 -16.03 -8.63
CA GLN A 102 3.03 -16.14 -8.46
C GLN A 102 3.79 -15.22 -9.43
N ALA A 103 3.40 -15.20 -10.70
CA ALA A 103 3.97 -14.31 -11.70
C ALA A 103 3.75 -12.83 -11.34
N SER A 104 2.58 -12.50 -10.80
CA SER A 104 2.25 -11.12 -10.37
C SER A 104 3.05 -10.70 -9.14
N VAL A 105 3.31 -11.59 -8.18
CA VAL A 105 4.20 -11.34 -7.03
C VAL A 105 5.62 -11.05 -7.51
N VAL A 106 6.14 -11.86 -8.44
CA VAL A 106 7.47 -11.63 -9.04
C VAL A 106 7.52 -10.28 -9.76
N LEU A 107 6.50 -9.96 -10.56
CA LEU A 107 6.42 -8.68 -11.25
C LEU A 107 6.39 -7.50 -10.26
N ALA A 108 5.63 -7.61 -9.17
CA ALA A 108 5.58 -6.59 -8.12
C ALA A 108 6.97 -6.36 -7.49
N ALA A 109 7.73 -7.42 -7.23
CA ALA A 109 9.10 -7.31 -6.73
C ALA A 109 10.02 -6.59 -7.73
N VAL A 110 9.92 -6.90 -9.02
CA VAL A 110 10.68 -6.23 -10.09
C VAL A 110 10.32 -4.75 -10.17
N VAL A 111 9.03 -4.41 -10.13
CA VAL A 111 8.55 -3.02 -10.16
C VAL A 111 9.04 -2.25 -8.93
N ALA A 112 8.93 -2.82 -7.73
CA ALA A 112 9.43 -2.19 -6.51
C ALA A 112 10.94 -1.94 -6.59
N ALA A 113 11.73 -2.91 -7.07
CA ALA A 113 13.16 -2.73 -7.30
C ALA A 113 13.46 -1.63 -8.33
N GLY A 114 12.70 -1.56 -9.42
CA GLY A 114 12.83 -0.52 -10.44
C GLY A 114 12.45 0.87 -9.95
N LEU A 115 11.53 0.98 -8.99
CA LEU A 115 11.11 2.24 -8.36
C LEU A 115 12.04 2.68 -7.22
N TYR A 116 12.85 1.78 -6.65
CA TYR A 116 13.73 2.10 -5.52
C TYR A 116 14.61 3.36 -5.73
N PRO A 117 15.21 3.60 -6.90
CA PRO A 117 15.96 4.82 -7.14
C PRO A 117 15.14 6.10 -6.95
N THR A 118 13.85 6.07 -7.29
CA THR A 118 12.95 7.23 -7.16
C THR A 118 12.68 7.64 -5.71
N ALA A 119 12.99 6.78 -4.74
CA ALA A 119 12.88 7.11 -3.32
C ALA A 119 14.02 8.01 -2.80
N HIS A 120 15.06 8.26 -3.62
CA HIS A 120 16.23 9.06 -3.26
C HIS A 120 16.18 10.45 -3.91
N PRO A 121 16.36 11.55 -3.13
CA PRO A 121 16.29 12.93 -3.65
C PRO A 121 17.27 13.21 -4.81
N ASN A 122 18.43 12.56 -4.78
CA ASN A 122 19.54 12.79 -5.71
C ASN A 122 19.26 12.27 -7.13
N MET A 123 18.16 11.52 -7.32
CA MET A 123 17.81 10.93 -8.62
C MET A 123 16.85 11.81 -9.43
N TYR A 124 16.44 12.97 -8.90
CA TYR A 124 15.64 13.97 -9.60
C TYR A 124 16.48 15.05 -10.30
N GLU A 125 17.79 15.08 -10.05
CA GLU A 125 18.68 16.04 -10.70
C GLU A 125 19.01 15.58 -12.13
N THR A 126 18.30 16.16 -13.09
CA THR A 126 18.79 16.24 -14.48
C THR A 126 19.81 17.37 -14.54
N THR A 127 21.08 17.03 -14.77
CA THR A 127 22.08 17.95 -15.35
C THR A 127 21.54 18.69 -16.57
#